data_AF-A0A935SV96-F1
#
_entry.id   AF-A0A935SV96-F1
#
_cell.length_a   1.000
_cell.length_b   1.000
_cell.length_c   1.000
_cell.angle_alpha   90.00
_cell.angle_beta   90.00
_cell.angle_gamma   90.00
#
_symmetry.space_group_name_H-M   'P 1'
#
loop_
_entity.id
_entity.type
_entity.pdbx_description
1 polymer ?
#
loop_
_entity_poly.entity_id
_entity_poly.type
_entity_poly.pdbx_seq_one_letter_code
_entity_poly.pdbx_strand_id
1 'polypeptide(L)'
;MLFLYFVLYYYYKLLNNAEPTLKLWTDPTFWIVTGLFLYATITLPIFALKDYLLFNFGIYAAYYSFAFTNVIVIVEYLLFIKAFRAAKDSVAISSAE
;
A
#
# COMPACT_ATOMS: atom_id res chain seq x y z
N MET A 1 8.63 4.99 10.22
CA MET A 1 7.53 5.13 11.20
C MET A 1 6.59 6.30 10.90
N LEU A 2 7.09 7.51 10.61
CA LEU A 2 6.23 8.68 10.33
C LEU A 2 5.15 8.43 9.25
N PHE A 3 5.50 7.75 8.15
CA PHE A 3 4.57 7.42 7.08
C PHE A 3 3.42 6.48 7.51
N LEU A 4 3.63 5.64 8.54
CA LEU A 4 2.59 4.74 9.05
C LEU A 4 1.46 5.54 9.69
N TYR A 5 1.81 6.60 10.43
CA TYR A 5 0.83 7.51 11.03
C TYR A 5 0.01 8.23 9.96
N PHE A 6 0.62 8.66 8.86
CA PHE A 6 -0.09 9.27 7.73
C PHE A 6 -1.10 8.30 7.11
N VAL A 7 -0.70 7.04 6.88
CA VAL A 7 -1.55 6.01 6.31
C VAL A 7 -2.75 5.72 7.24
N LEU A 8 -2.49 5.53 8.53
CA LEU A 8 -3.54 5.28 9.53
C LEU A 8 -4.48 6.48 9.66
N TYR A 9 -3.95 7.70 9.66
CA TYR A 9 -4.74 8.92 9.70
C TYR A 9 -5.63 9.08 8.45
N TYR A 10 -5.12 8.74 7.27
CA TYR A 10 -5.91 8.75 6.04
C TYR A 10 -7.11 7.79 6.15
N TYR A 11 -6.90 6.55 6.56
CA TYR A 11 -8.00 5.60 6.73
C TYR A 11 -8.95 5.99 7.87
N TYR A 12 -8.43 6.56 8.97
CA TYR A 12 -9.27 7.12 10.03
C TYR A 12 -10.19 8.22 9.48
N LYS A 13 -9.66 9.16 8.71
CA LYS A 13 -10.45 10.22 8.09
C LYS A 13 -11.45 9.63 7.09
N LEU A 14 -11.03 8.67 6.29
CA LEU A 14 -11.88 8.02 5.29
C LEU A 14 -13.06 7.28 5.91
N LEU A 15 -12.83 6.54 7.00
CA LEU A 15 -13.87 5.77 7.68
C LEU A 15 -14.84 6.65 8.48
N ASN A 16 -14.39 7.82 8.96
CA ASN A 16 -15.21 8.74 9.73
C ASN A 16 -15.93 9.80 8.88
N ASN A 17 -15.43 10.11 7.68
CA ASN A 17 -16.10 11.01 6.74
C ASN A 17 -17.00 10.20 5.80
N ALA A 18 -18.26 10.03 6.21
CA ALA A 18 -19.29 9.34 5.45
C ALA A 18 -19.84 10.16 4.26
N GLU A 19 -18.97 10.73 3.41
CA GLU A 19 -19.43 11.29 2.14
C GLU A 19 -19.77 10.14 1.18
N PRO A 20 -21.06 9.95 0.81
CA PRO A 20 -21.50 8.78 0.03
C PRO A 20 -20.93 8.72 -1.39
N THR A 21 -20.28 9.79 -1.84
CA THR A 21 -19.87 10.01 -3.23
C THR A 21 -18.36 9.99 -3.45
N LEU A 22 -17.56 9.62 -2.44
CA LEU A 22 -16.12 9.54 -2.62
C LEU A 22 -15.78 8.42 -3.62
N LYS A 23 -15.46 8.80 -4.87
CA LYS A 23 -15.02 7.87 -5.91
C LYS A 23 -13.59 7.42 -5.61
N LEU A 24 -13.44 6.51 -4.63
CA LEU A 24 -12.14 5.98 -4.20
C LEU A 24 -11.32 5.40 -5.36
N TRP A 25 -12.00 4.80 -6.33
CA TRP A 25 -11.38 4.22 -7.51
C TRP A 25 -10.68 5.24 -8.41
N THR A 26 -11.10 6.50 -8.37
CA THR A 26 -10.52 7.59 -9.15
C THR A 26 -9.60 8.49 -8.32
N ASP A 27 -9.53 8.32 -7.00
CA ASP A 27 -8.63 9.10 -6.15
C ASP A 27 -7.22 8.48 -6.20
N PRO A 28 -6.21 9.18 -6.76
CA PRO A 28 -4.83 8.69 -6.75
C PRO A 28 -4.28 8.50 -5.33
N THR A 29 -4.74 9.29 -4.36
CA THR A 29 -4.29 9.23 -2.97
C THR A 29 -4.65 7.89 -2.34
N PHE A 30 -5.86 7.39 -2.61
CA PHE A 30 -6.33 6.09 -2.13
C PHE A 30 -5.38 4.96 -2.54
N TRP A 31 -4.98 4.94 -3.81
CA TRP A 31 -4.09 3.91 -4.35
C TRP A 31 -2.68 3.97 -3.75
N ILE A 32 -2.12 5.17 -3.59
CA ILE A 32 -0.81 5.38 -2.95
C ILE A 32 -0.85 4.91 -1.50
N VAL A 33 -1.84 5.37 -0.73
CA VAL A 33 -1.96 5.06 0.69
C VAL A 33 -2.20 3.55 0.89
N THR A 34 -2.98 2.91 0.03
CA THR A 34 -3.21 1.45 0.08
C THR A 34 -1.93 0.67 -0.20
N GLY A 35 -1.13 1.08 -1.19
CA GLY A 35 0.17 0.45 -1.47
C GLY A 35 1.12 0.54 -0.27
N LEU A 36 1.26 1.74 0.30
CA LEU A 36 2.08 1.98 1.48
C LEU A 36 1.60 1.20 2.70
N PHE A 37 0.28 1.08 2.89
CA PHE A 37 -0.32 0.29 3.97
C PHE A 37 0.04 -1.19 3.86
N LEU A 38 -0.11 -1.77 2.67
CA LEU A 38 0.22 -3.18 2.42
C LEU A 38 1.70 -3.45 2.63
N TYR A 39 2.57 -2.58 2.11
CA TYR A 39 4.01 -2.68 2.34
C TYR A 39 4.32 -2.64 3.84
N ALA A 40 3.74 -1.70 4.58
CA ALA A 40 4.06 -1.54 5.99
C ALA A 40 3.53 -2.67 6.88
N THR A 41 2.35 -3.20 6.58
CA THR A 41 1.71 -4.25 7.39
C THR A 41 2.23 -5.64 7.10
N ILE A 42 2.85 -5.85 5.93
CA ILE A 42 3.35 -7.17 5.53
C ILE A 42 4.88 -7.22 5.51
N THR A 43 5.52 -6.28 4.81
CA THR A 43 6.98 -6.30 4.61
C THR A 43 7.73 -5.99 5.90
N LEU A 44 7.29 -5.00 6.68
CA LEU A 44 7.99 -4.64 7.92
C LEU A 44 7.98 -5.76 8.97
N PRO A 45 6.84 -6.43 9.26
CA PRO A 45 6.84 -7.56 10.19
C PRO A 45 7.71 -8.71 9.72
N ILE A 46 7.69 -9.04 8.42
CA ILE A 46 8.53 -10.11 7.87
C ILE A 46 10.01 -9.76 8.04
N PHE A 47 10.39 -8.51 7.78
CA PHE A 47 11.76 -8.06 7.96
C PHE A 47 12.20 -8.11 9.43
N ALA A 48 11.32 -7.69 10.35
CA ALA A 48 11.57 -7.74 11.80
C ALA A 48 11.65 -9.18 12.33
N LEU A 49 10.93 -10.13 11.72
CA LEU A 49 10.90 -11.54 12.10
C LEU A 49 11.92 -12.39 11.34
N LYS A 50 12.73 -11.83 10.44
CA LYS A 50 13.65 -12.57 9.57
C LYS A 50 14.55 -13.53 10.35
N ASP A 51 15.20 -13.04 11.41
CA ASP A 51 16.15 -13.85 12.18
C ASP A 51 15.43 -14.94 12.99
N TYR A 52 14.25 -14.61 13.52
CA TYR A 52 13.37 -15.59 14.17
C TYR A 52 12.95 -16.70 13.20
N LEU A 53 12.56 -16.33 11.98
CA LEU A 53 12.16 -17.28 10.94
C LEU A 53 13.33 -18.17 10.52
N LEU A 54 14.52 -17.60 10.36
CA LEU A 54 15.73 -18.34 10.01
C LEU A 54 16.13 -19.32 11.13
N PHE A 55 16.08 -18.88 12.39
CA PHE A 55 16.47 -19.71 13.53
C PHE A 55 15.51 -20.87 13.79
N ASN A 56 14.19 -20.62 13.74
CA ASN A 56 13.19 -21.62 14.13
C ASN A 56 12.72 -22.50 12.97
N PHE A 57 12.76 -22.01 11.73
CA PHE A 57 12.19 -22.69 10.56
C PHE A 57 13.22 -22.91 9.43
N GLY A 58 14.47 -22.47 9.62
CA GLY A 58 15.56 -22.69 8.69
C GLY A 58 15.53 -21.79 7.45
N ILE A 59 16.46 -22.07 6.53
CA ILE A 59 16.74 -21.20 5.38
C ILE A 59 15.60 -21.13 4.36
N TYR A 60 14.83 -22.20 4.19
CA TYR A 60 13.70 -22.22 3.25
C TYR A 60 12.58 -21.27 3.68
N ALA A 61 12.26 -21.21 4.98
CA ALA A 61 11.25 -20.28 5.49
C ALA A 61 11.67 -18.82 5.30
N ALA A 62 12.95 -18.50 5.53
CA ALA A 62 13.51 -17.18 5.23
C ALA A 62 13.42 -16.85 3.72
N TYR A 63 13.70 -17.82 2.84
CA TYR A 63 13.59 -17.66 1.39
C TYR A 63 12.14 -17.41 0.94
N TYR A 64 11.18 -18.20 1.40
CA TYR A 64 9.76 -18.00 1.06
C TYR A 64 9.25 -16.66 1.56
N SER A 65 9.67 -16.24 2.76
CA SER A 65 9.31 -14.93 3.32
C SER A 65 9.87 -13.79 2.46
N PHE A 66 11.12 -13.90 2.01
CA PHE A 66 11.71 -12.93 1.07
C PHE A 66 10.97 -12.90 -0.27
N ALA A 67 10.68 -14.07 -0.87
CA ALA A 67 9.89 -14.16 -2.09
C ALA A 67 8.51 -13.49 -1.93
N PHE A 68 7.84 -13.73 -0.81
CA PHE A 68 6.56 -13.09 -0.51
C PHE A 68 6.68 -11.57 -0.39
N THR A 69 7.73 -11.04 0.28
CA THR A 69 7.94 -9.58 0.32
C THR A 69 8.13 -8.97 -1.06
N ASN A 70 8.80 -9.65 -2.00
CA ASN A 70 8.93 -9.17 -3.38
C ASN A 70 7.59 -9.12 -4.10
N VAL A 71 6.70 -10.09 -3.88
CA VAL A 71 5.34 -10.05 -4.43
C VAL A 71 4.57 -8.83 -3.91
N ILE A 72 4.69 -8.52 -2.62
CA ILE A 72 4.04 -7.34 -2.04
C ILE A 72 4.60 -6.04 -2.63
N VAL A 73 5.92 -5.95 -2.83
CA VAL A 73 6.55 -4.80 -3.48
C VAL A 73 6.03 -4.64 -4.92
N ILE A 74 5.90 -5.74 -5.68
CA ILE A 74 5.31 -5.70 -7.03
C ILE A 74 3.86 -5.18 -6.98
N VAL A 75 3.05 -5.66 -6.04
CA VAL A 75 1.67 -5.18 -5.85
C VAL A 75 1.64 -3.70 -5.50
N GLU A 76 2.52 -3.23 -4.63
CA GLU A 76 2.67 -1.80 -4.30
C GLU A 76 2.97 -0.97 -5.55
N TYR A 77 3.92 -1.40 -6.39
CA TYR A 77 4.21 -0.72 -7.67
C TYR A 77 3.00 -0.68 -8.61
N LEU A 78 2.24 -1.78 -8.71
CA LEU A 78 1.02 -1.81 -9.51
C LEU A 78 -0.03 -0.80 -8.98
N LEU A 79 -0.12 -0.62 -7.66
CA LEU A 79 -0.99 0.38 -7.05
C LEU A 79 -0.49 1.81 -7.32
N PHE A 80 0.82 2.05 -7.35
CA PHE A 80 1.36 3.36 -7.75
C PHE A 80 1.12 3.67 -9.23
N ILE A 81 1.23 2.67 -10.11
CA ILE A 81 0.87 2.82 -11.53
C ILE A 81 -0.63 3.15 -11.67
N LYS A 82 -1.48 2.46 -10.90
CA LYS A 82 -2.92 2.74 -10.84
C LYS A 82 -3.19 4.17 -10.35
N ALA A 83 -2.47 4.63 -9.32
CA ALA A 83 -2.56 5.99 -8.81
C ALA A 83 -2.19 7.03 -9.88
N PHE A 84 -1.08 6.81 -10.59
CA PHE A 84 -0.64 7.70 -11.66
C PHE A 84 -1.69 7.80 -12.77
N ARG A 85 -2.30 6.68 -13.14
CA ARG A 85 -3.41 6.68 -14.11
C ARG A 85 -4.62 7.46 -13.60
N ALA A 86 -5.03 7.24 -12.36
CA ALA A 86 -6.15 7.96 -11.74
C ALA A 86 -5.89 9.48 -11.70
N ALA A 87 -4.66 9.90 -11.38
CA ALA A 87 -4.26 11.30 -11.43
C ALA A 87 -4.38 11.88 -12.85
N LYS A 88 -3.88 11.16 -13.87
CA LYS A 88 -3.99 11.60 -15.27
C LYS A 88 -5.45 11.75 -15.72
N ASP A 89 -6.29 10.79 -15.38
CA ASP A 89 -7.72 10.80 -15.74
C ASP A 89 -8.45 11.98 -15.07
N SER A 90 -8.08 12.33 -13.83
CA SER A 90 -8.65 13.49 -13.12
C SER A 90 -8.31 14.84 -13.78
N VAL A 91 -7.08 14.99 -14.29
CA VAL A 91 -6.64 16.21 -15.00
C VAL A 91 -7.34 16.34 -16.36
N ALA A 92 -7.51 15.22 -17.08
CA ALA A 92 -8.20 15.22 -18.36
C ALA A 92 -9.66 15.68 -18.23
N ILE A 93 -10.36 15.25 -17.17
CA ILE A 93 -11.74 15.67 -16.87
C ILE A 93 -11.80 17.18 -16.60
N SER A 94 -10.88 17.72 -15.80
CA SER A 94 -10.85 19.16 -15.48
C SER A 94 -10.49 20.06 -16.67
N SER A 95 -9.86 19.54 -17.72
CA SER A 95 -9.51 20.29 -18.94
C SER A 95 -10.62 20.30 -20.01
N ALA A 96 -11.68 19.51 -19.81
CA ALA A 96 -12.81 19.39 -20.71
C ALA A 96 -14.04 20.19 -20.25
N GLU A 97 -13.99 20.78 -19.05
CA GLU A 97 -14.96 21.73 -18.47
C GLU A 97 -14.51 23.17 -18.68
#